data_AF-A0A8D8TA54-F1
#
_entry.id   AF-A0A8D8TA54-F1
#
_cell.length_a   1.000
_cell.length_b   1.000
_cell.length_c   1.000
_cell.angle_alpha   90.00
_cell.angle_beta   90.00
_cell.angle_gamma   90.00
#
_symmetry.space_group_name_H-M   'P 1'
#
loop_
_entity.id
_entity.type
_entity.pdbx_description
1 polymer ?
#
loop_
_entity_poly.entity_id
_entity_poly.type
_entity_poly.pdbx_seq_one_letter_code
_entity_poly.pdbx_strand_id
1 'polypeptide(L)'
;MLYNRASLLTRFFNVSSNHLNANKSLLGKLRKKTGYSFTNCKKALELNEHDIDKAEKWLQEQAKTLGWAKASKLAGRKTSQGLISIAIEGKHAAMVEFNCETDFVARNKQFQGMALAISAACLNYAKTQAQATEPCSKE
;
A
#
# COMPACT_ATOMS: atom_id res chain seq x y z
N MET A 1 41.84 -6.61 59.07
CA MET A 1 42.11 -5.64 57.98
C MET A 1 42.28 -6.46 56.70
N LEU A 2 41.64 -6.27 55.55
CA LEU A 2 40.66 -5.30 55.05
C LEU A 2 39.92 -5.98 53.88
N TYR A 3 38.72 -5.48 53.62
CA TYR A 3 37.67 -5.99 52.75
C TYR A 3 37.98 -5.91 51.24
N ASN A 4 37.64 -6.98 50.52
CA ASN A 4 36.82 -7.02 49.30
C ASN A 4 36.72 -5.75 48.41
N ARG A 5 37.01 -5.86 47.10
CA ARG A 5 36.19 -5.20 46.06
C ARG A 5 36.40 -5.77 44.65
N ALA A 6 35.35 -6.43 44.16
CA ALA A 6 35.15 -6.84 42.78
C ALA A 6 35.32 -5.67 41.79
N SER A 7 36.17 -5.88 40.79
CA SER A 7 36.27 -5.04 39.59
C SER A 7 35.07 -5.34 38.68
N LEU A 8 33.93 -4.73 39.02
CA LEU A 8 32.82 -4.52 38.09
C LEU A 8 33.06 -3.19 37.40
N LEU A 9 33.85 -3.19 36.32
CA LEU A 9 33.86 -2.07 35.36
C LEU A 9 32.63 -2.18 34.48
N THR A 10 31.55 -1.62 35.02
CA THR A 10 30.26 -1.35 34.43
C THR A 10 30.43 -0.80 33.01
N ARG A 11 29.83 -1.47 32.03
CA ARG A 11 29.63 -0.97 30.66
C ARG A 11 28.89 0.37 30.73
N PHE A 12 29.59 1.47 30.54
CA PHE A 12 28.97 2.76 30.23
C PHE A 12 28.47 2.75 28.78
N PHE A 13 27.31 2.13 28.55
CA PHE A 13 26.46 2.48 27.41
C PHE A 13 25.63 3.70 27.82
N ASN A 14 26.23 4.89 27.71
CA ASN A 14 25.45 6.12 27.72
C ASN A 14 25.04 6.44 26.27
N VAL A 15 23.97 5.81 25.81
CA VAL A 15 23.25 6.27 24.61
C VAL A 15 22.20 7.25 25.10
N SER A 16 22.40 8.52 24.74
CA SER A 16 21.47 9.61 24.99
C SER A 16 20.05 9.24 24.56
N SER A 17 19.16 9.06 25.53
CA SER A 17 17.80 8.53 25.40
C SER A 17 16.81 9.50 24.71
N ASN A 18 17.22 10.74 24.45
CA ASN A 18 16.36 11.75 23.84
C ASN A 18 16.20 11.59 22.32
N HIS A 19 17.22 11.10 21.61
CA HIS A 19 17.15 10.94 20.14
C HIS A 19 16.22 9.78 19.70
N LEU A 20 16.12 8.72 20.52
CA LEU A 20 15.29 7.54 20.23
C LEU A 20 13.79 7.80 20.42
N ASN A 21 13.42 8.63 21.40
CA ASN A 21 12.01 8.93 21.70
C ASN A 21 11.35 9.80 20.62
N ALA A 22 12.05 10.82 20.13
CA ALA A 22 11.56 11.67 19.03
C ALA A 22 11.37 10.85 17.73
N ASN A 23 12.34 9.99 17.40
CA ASN A 23 12.28 9.10 16.24
C ASN A 23 11.13 8.08 16.31
N LYS A 24 10.87 7.51 17.48
CA LYS A 24 9.77 6.56 17.69
C LYS A 24 8.40 7.21 17.52
N SER A 25 8.24 8.45 18.00
CA SER A 25 7.01 9.23 17.83
C SER A 25 6.72 9.56 16.36
N LEU A 26 7.73 10.03 15.63
CA LEU A 26 7.61 10.34 14.19
C LEU A 26 7.31 9.09 13.35
N LEU A 27 7.99 7.98 13.62
CA LEU A 27 7.74 6.70 12.97
C LEU A 27 6.29 6.23 13.16
N GLY A 28 5.79 6.33 14.40
CA GLY A 28 4.41 6.00 14.73
C GLY A 28 3.40 6.90 14.01
N LYS A 29 3.68 8.21 13.94
CA LYS A 29 2.83 9.18 13.23
C LYS A 29 2.75 8.86 11.73
N LEU A 30 3.89 8.66 11.08
CA LEU A 30 3.95 8.34 9.64
C LEU A 30 3.24 7.01 9.33
N ARG A 31 3.44 5.98 10.17
CA ARG A 31 2.79 4.67 10.03
C ARG A 31 1.27 4.75 10.14
N LYS A 32 0.76 5.53 11.10
CA LYS A 32 -0.68 5.75 11.30
C LYS A 32 -1.29 6.52 10.14
N LYS A 33 -0.59 7.53 9.62
CA LYS A 33 -1.05 8.35 8.49
C LYS A 33 -1.12 7.55 7.20
N THR A 34 -0.09 6.76 6.90
CA THR A 34 0.11 6.19 5.55
C THR A 34 -0.22 4.70 5.42
N GLY A 35 -0.16 3.92 6.50
CA GLY A 35 -0.47 2.49 6.45
C GLY A 35 0.68 1.57 6.01
N TYR A 36 1.80 2.10 5.49
CA TYR A 36 2.95 1.29 5.00
C TYR A 36 3.65 0.51 6.12
N SER A 37 4.48 -0.48 5.79
CA SER A 37 5.22 -1.24 6.82
C SER A 37 6.14 -0.33 7.67
N PHE A 38 6.38 -0.71 8.93
CA PHE A 38 7.29 0.03 9.81
C PHE A 38 8.69 0.18 9.21
N THR A 39 9.20 -0.86 8.57
CA THR A 39 10.50 -0.84 7.90
C THR A 39 10.55 0.21 6.79
N ASN A 40 9.50 0.32 5.98
CA ASN A 40 9.45 1.32 4.91
C ASN A 40 9.31 2.72 5.49
N CYS A 41 8.48 2.91 6.52
CA CYS A 41 8.33 4.21 7.18
C CYS A 41 9.65 4.66 7.83
N LYS A 42 10.40 3.73 8.45
CA LYS A 42 11.72 4.02 9.04
C LYS A 42 12.71 4.46 7.97
N LYS A 43 12.83 3.69 6.87
CA LYS A 43 13.70 4.04 5.74
C LYS A 43 13.33 5.38 5.12
N ALA A 44 12.04 5.65 4.95
CA ALA A 44 11.55 6.90 4.40
C ALA A 44 11.97 8.10 5.28
N LEU A 45 11.85 7.98 6.59
CA LEU A 45 12.29 9.02 7.52
C LEU A 45 13.80 9.21 7.51
N GLU A 46 14.59 8.12 7.52
CA GLU A 46 16.06 8.18 7.50
C GLU A 46 16.60 8.85 6.22
N LEU A 47 15.98 8.59 5.07
CA LEU A 47 16.41 9.15 3.78
C LEU A 47 15.94 10.60 3.55
N ASN A 48 14.95 11.07 4.31
CA ASN A 48 14.36 12.40 4.15
C ASN A 48 14.56 13.27 5.41
N GLU A 49 15.65 13.04 6.14
CA GLU A 49 16.04 13.88 7.29
C GLU A 49 14.93 14.02 8.35
N HIS A 50 14.14 12.95 8.53
CA HIS A 50 12.99 12.89 9.44
C HIS A 50 11.84 13.87 9.14
N ASP A 51 11.79 14.43 7.93
CA ASP A 51 10.67 15.22 7.43
C ASP A 51 9.52 14.28 7.03
N ILE A 52 8.35 14.47 7.67
CA ILE A 52 7.18 13.62 7.49
C ILE A 52 6.58 13.76 6.09
N ASP A 53 6.54 14.98 5.53
CA ASP A 53 5.87 15.24 4.26
C ASP A 53 6.72 14.75 3.10
N LYS A 54 8.05 14.94 3.18
CA LYS A 54 8.99 14.35 2.22
C LYS A 54 9.01 12.82 2.31
N ALA A 55 9.02 12.26 3.53
CA ALA A 55 8.97 10.81 3.72
C ALA A 55 7.67 10.19 3.17
N GLU A 56 6.52 10.88 3.29
CA GLU A 56 5.27 10.43 2.71
C GLU A 56 5.30 10.42 1.17
N LYS A 57 5.81 11.49 0.56
CA LYS A 57 6.00 11.53 -0.91
C LYS A 57 6.92 10.40 -1.39
N TRP A 58 8.04 10.22 -0.69
CA TRP A 58 8.96 9.12 -0.98
C TRP A 58 8.26 7.76 -0.87
N LEU A 59 7.45 7.52 0.17
CA LEU A 59 6.69 6.28 0.32
C LEU A 59 5.71 6.04 -0.84
N GLN A 60 5.03 7.07 -1.32
CA GLN A 60 4.10 6.96 -2.45
C GLN A 60 4.82 6.61 -3.75
N GLU A 61 5.97 7.23 -4.01
CA GLU A 61 6.81 6.91 -5.18
C GLU A 61 7.34 5.48 -5.12
N GLN A 62 7.85 5.08 -3.95
CA GLN A 62 8.32 3.71 -3.74
C GLN A 62 7.19 2.68 -3.80
N ALA A 63 5.98 3.03 -3.39
CA ALA A 63 4.83 2.13 -3.49
C ALA A 63 4.55 1.71 -4.93
N LYS A 64 4.75 2.62 -5.89
CA LYS A 64 4.63 2.31 -7.32
C LYS A 64 5.71 1.30 -7.72
N THR A 65 6.98 1.66 -7.57
CA THR A 65 8.12 0.84 -8.04
C THR A 65 8.17 -0.54 -7.37
N LEU A 66 8.05 -0.58 -6.05
CA LEU A 66 8.06 -1.83 -5.28
C LEU A 66 6.78 -2.65 -5.52
N GLY A 67 5.66 -1.98 -5.79
CA GLY A 67 4.39 -2.62 -6.14
C GLY A 67 4.51 -3.47 -7.40
N TRP A 68 5.05 -2.91 -8.49
CA TRP A 68 5.29 -3.63 -9.74
C TRP A 68 6.22 -4.82 -9.54
N ALA A 69 7.36 -4.62 -8.87
CA ALA A 69 8.31 -5.70 -8.61
C ALA A 69 7.71 -6.83 -7.77
N LYS A 70 6.86 -6.49 -6.78
CA LYS A 70 6.18 -7.49 -5.95
C LYS A 70 5.09 -8.22 -6.73
N ALA A 71 4.31 -7.51 -7.55
CA ALA A 71 3.30 -8.13 -8.40
C ALA A 71 3.92 -9.18 -9.34
N SER A 72 5.03 -8.85 -10.01
CA SER A 72 5.74 -9.81 -10.88
C SER A 72 6.21 -11.06 -10.13
N LYS A 73 6.68 -10.90 -8.88
CA LYS A 73 7.11 -12.05 -8.05
C LYS A 73 5.95 -12.92 -7.58
N LEU A 74 4.74 -12.37 -7.47
CA LEU A 74 3.56 -13.07 -6.98
C LEU A 74 2.69 -13.65 -8.09
N ALA A 75 2.87 -13.22 -9.35
CA ALA A 75 2.00 -13.56 -10.48
C ALA A 75 1.83 -15.07 -10.74
N GLY A 76 2.80 -15.91 -10.35
CA GLY A 76 2.72 -17.36 -10.51
C GLY A 76 1.93 -18.10 -9.42
N ARG A 77 1.41 -17.39 -8.41
CA ARG A 77 0.67 -18.01 -7.30
C ARG A 77 -0.79 -18.24 -7.68
N LYS A 78 -1.37 -19.30 -7.10
CA LYS A 78 -2.79 -19.65 -7.34
C LYS A 78 -3.71 -18.65 -6.63
N THR A 79 -4.57 -17.97 -7.39
CA THR A 79 -5.58 -17.02 -6.90
C THR A 79 -7.00 -17.55 -7.15
N SER A 80 -7.44 -18.51 -6.33
CA SER A 80 -8.78 -19.13 -6.49
C SER A 80 -9.88 -18.48 -5.66
N GLN A 81 -9.57 -17.43 -4.90
CA GLN A 81 -10.55 -16.61 -4.20
C GLN A 81 -10.71 -15.27 -4.94
N GLY A 82 -11.68 -14.44 -4.55
CA GLY A 82 -11.90 -13.16 -5.20
C GLY A 82 -13.30 -12.64 -5.05
N LEU A 83 -13.68 -11.76 -5.97
CA LEU A 83 -15.02 -11.19 -6.05
C LEU A 83 -15.39 -10.91 -7.52
N ILE A 84 -16.69 -10.90 -7.79
CA ILE A 84 -17.25 -10.39 -9.04
C ILE A 84 -17.77 -8.98 -8.78
N SER A 85 -17.35 -8.02 -9.59
CA SER A 85 -17.84 -6.63 -9.58
C SER A 85 -18.61 -6.35 -10.85
N ILE A 86 -19.80 -5.77 -10.71
CA ILE A 86 -20.66 -5.42 -11.83
C ILE A 86 -20.97 -3.93 -11.75
N ALA A 87 -20.70 -3.21 -12.84
CA ALA A 87 -21.09 -1.82 -13.01
C ALA A 87 -22.13 -1.73 -14.14
N ILE A 88 -23.24 -1.04 -13.90
CA ILE A 88 -24.36 -0.91 -14.83
C ILE A 88 -24.74 0.55 -14.93
N GLU A 89 -24.93 1.05 -16.15
CA GLU A 89 -25.47 2.38 -16.37
C GLU A 89 -26.27 2.43 -17.68
N GLY A 90 -27.58 2.69 -17.55
CA GLY A 90 -28.52 2.64 -18.67
C GLY A 90 -28.55 1.27 -19.33
N LYS A 91 -28.18 1.21 -20.61
CA LYS A 91 -28.13 -0.03 -21.42
C LYS A 91 -26.74 -0.69 -21.45
N HIS A 92 -25.77 -0.15 -20.71
CA HIS A 92 -24.40 -0.66 -20.71
C HIS A 92 -24.11 -1.33 -19.36
N ALA A 93 -23.38 -2.45 -19.40
CA ALA A 93 -22.92 -3.15 -18.23
C ALA A 93 -21.50 -3.68 -18.44
N ALA A 94 -20.69 -3.71 -17.37
CA ALA A 94 -19.39 -4.34 -17.32
C ALA A 94 -19.34 -5.26 -16.10
N MET A 95 -18.92 -6.51 -16.32
CA MET A 95 -18.69 -7.49 -15.26
C MET A 95 -17.20 -7.84 -15.23
N VAL A 96 -16.62 -7.81 -14.04
CA VAL A 96 -15.20 -8.06 -13.80
C VAL A 96 -15.07 -9.13 -12.72
N GLU A 97 -14.38 -10.21 -13.04
CA GLU A 97 -13.84 -11.12 -12.03
C GLU A 97 -12.49 -10.61 -11.55
N PHE A 98 -12.35 -10.45 -10.24
CA PHE A 98 -11.13 -9.95 -9.63
C PHE A 98 -10.65 -10.87 -8.51
N ASN A 99 -9.60 -11.64 -8.79
CA ASN A 99 -9.13 -12.73 -7.94
C ASN A 99 -8.04 -12.33 -6.95
N CYS A 100 -7.93 -13.10 -5.86
CA CYS A 100 -6.89 -13.03 -4.85
C CYS A 100 -6.57 -14.43 -4.28
N GLU A 101 -5.50 -14.53 -3.47
CA GLU A 101 -5.07 -15.80 -2.88
C GLU A 101 -6.05 -16.30 -1.79
N THR A 102 -6.60 -15.39 -0.96
CA THR A 102 -7.41 -15.75 0.22
C THR A 102 -8.69 -14.91 0.32
N ASP A 103 -9.70 -15.45 1.01
CA ASP A 103 -11.01 -14.79 1.22
C ASP A 103 -10.92 -13.57 2.15
N PHE A 104 -9.95 -13.55 3.08
CA PHE A 104 -9.66 -12.39 3.92
C PHE A 104 -9.34 -11.13 3.10
N VAL A 105 -8.63 -11.30 1.98
CA VAL A 105 -8.31 -10.19 1.07
C VAL A 105 -9.56 -9.74 0.32
N ALA A 106 -10.38 -10.67 -0.18
CA ALA A 106 -11.63 -10.36 -0.89
C ALA A 106 -12.62 -9.55 -0.03
N ARG A 107 -12.63 -9.78 1.29
CA ARG A 107 -13.48 -9.06 2.25
C ARG A 107 -12.95 -7.68 2.65
N ASN A 108 -11.73 -7.30 2.23
CA ASN A 108 -11.14 -6.01 2.58
C ASN A 108 -11.78 -4.86 1.79
N LYS A 109 -12.16 -3.78 2.47
CA LYS A 109 -12.81 -2.60 1.85
C LYS A 109 -11.98 -1.96 0.74
N GLN A 110 -10.65 -1.94 0.86
CA GLN A 110 -9.76 -1.39 -0.17
C GLN A 110 -9.77 -2.26 -1.43
N PHE A 111 -9.78 -3.59 -1.26
CA PHE A 111 -9.84 -4.54 -2.37
C PHE A 111 -11.20 -4.46 -3.09
N GLN A 112 -12.30 -4.37 -2.34
CA GLN A 112 -13.64 -4.15 -2.89
C GLN A 112 -13.74 -2.81 -3.64
N GLY A 113 -13.22 -1.73 -3.06
CA GLY A 113 -13.19 -0.42 -3.72
C GLY A 113 -12.40 -0.43 -5.03
N MET A 114 -11.29 -1.17 -5.07
CA MET A 114 -10.50 -1.33 -6.30
C MET A 114 -11.28 -2.10 -7.37
N ALA A 115 -11.97 -3.18 -7.02
CA ALA A 115 -12.79 -3.92 -7.97
C ALA A 115 -13.93 -3.08 -8.56
N LEU A 116 -14.60 -2.26 -7.73
CA LEU A 116 -15.61 -1.30 -8.17
C LEU A 116 -15.01 -0.30 -9.17
N ALA A 117 -13.86 0.29 -8.83
CA ALA A 117 -13.16 1.23 -9.71
C ALA A 117 -12.76 0.60 -11.05
N ILE A 118 -12.30 -0.65 -11.05
CA ILE A 118 -11.97 -1.39 -12.28
C ILE A 118 -13.25 -1.59 -13.12
N SER A 119 -14.33 -2.09 -12.54
CA SER A 119 -15.58 -2.31 -13.27
C SER A 119 -16.18 -1.02 -13.84
N ALA A 120 -16.08 0.10 -13.11
CA ALA A 120 -16.50 1.41 -13.60
C ALA A 120 -15.62 1.91 -14.76
N ALA A 121 -14.29 1.71 -14.68
CA ALA A 121 -13.38 2.03 -15.77
C ALA A 121 -13.68 1.21 -17.04
N CYS A 122 -13.95 -0.10 -16.88
CA CYS A 122 -14.37 -0.97 -17.99
C CYS A 122 -15.70 -0.51 -18.61
N LEU A 123 -16.69 -0.14 -17.80
CA LEU A 123 -17.97 0.38 -18.28
C LEU A 123 -17.79 1.67 -19.08
N ASN A 124 -16.98 2.61 -18.58
CA ASN A 124 -16.68 3.85 -19.27
C ASN A 124 -15.99 3.61 -20.61
N TYR A 125 -15.01 2.70 -20.65
CA TYR A 125 -14.36 2.31 -21.90
C TYR A 125 -15.36 1.73 -22.91
N ALA A 126 -16.23 0.81 -22.46
CA ALA A 126 -17.23 0.18 -23.32
C ALA A 126 -18.23 1.21 -23.92
N LYS A 127 -18.64 2.20 -23.13
CA LYS A 127 -19.51 3.30 -23.60
C LYS A 127 -18.85 4.13 -24.70
N THR A 128 -17.58 4.49 -24.53
CA THR A 128 -16.83 5.24 -25.54
C THR A 128 -16.74 4.45 -26.85
N GLN A 129 -16.55 3.12 -26.78
CA GLN A 129 -16.53 2.26 -27.96
C GLN A 129 -17.91 2.16 -28.62
N ALA A 130 -19.00 2.06 -27.85
CA ALA A 130 -20.35 2.00 -28.38
C ALA A 130 -20.77 3.29 -29.13
N GLN A 131 -20.30 4.45 -28.67
CA GLN A 131 -20.54 5.74 -29.31
C GLN A 131 -19.72 5.94 -30.60
N ALA A 132 -18.55 5.29 -30.71
CA ALA A 132 -17.75 5.31 -31.94
C ALA A 132 -18.36 4.44 -33.07
N THR A 133 -19.36 3.61 -32.76
CA THR A 133 -20.07 2.74 -33.70
C THR A 133 -21.47 3.21 -34.07
N GLU A 134 -21.80 4.51 -33.90
CA GLU A 134 -23.03 5.02 -34.53
C GLU A 134 -22.94 4.88 -36.06
N PRO A 135 -23.93 4.24 -36.72
CA PRO A 135 -23.87 3.94 -38.14
C PRO A 135 -23.93 5.21 -38.96
N CYS A 136 -23.08 5.27 -39.99
CA CYS A 136 -23.23 6.17 -41.13
C CYS A 136 -24.72 6.20 -41.53
N SER A 137 -25.28 7.41 -41.51
CA SER A 137 -26.66 7.75 -41.83
C SER A 137 -27.19 6.93 -43.00
N LYS A 138 -28.23 6.12 -42.74
CA LYS A 138 -29.20 5.79 -43.79
C LYS A 138 -30.16 6.96 -43.87
N GLU A 139 -29.94 7.83 -44.84
CA GLU A 139 -30.92 8.51 -45.70
C GLU A 139 -30.17 9.32 -46.77
#